data_AF-A0A2C1D834-F1
#
_entry.id   AF-A0A2C1D834-F1
#
_cell.length_a   1.000
_cell.length_b   1.000
_cell.length_c   1.000
_cell.angle_alpha   90.00
_cell.angle_beta   90.00
_cell.angle_gamma   90.00
#
_symmetry.space_group_name_H-M   'P 1'
#
loop_
_entity.id
_entity.type
_entity.pdbx_description
1 polymer ?
#
loop_
_entity_poly.entity_id
_entity_poly.type
_entity_poly.pdbx_seq_one_letter_code
_entity_poly.pdbx_strand_id
1 'polypeptide(L)'
;MSENEFHGYIGTYTKANSKGIYKFILDTELGEIKEIKLATSIGSPTYVTLSHNNQYLYSVAKDSRLGGIASFSICNKTGNLDLINTQLLEGAPPCHLSVDQENSTVVAANYHKGTVESYVVKQSNGSVNATAAIVEHKGSGPNKERQEKAHAHYVNFTPDEKYVVAVDLGMDKVITYKESDGKLIEINGLSVKPGSGPRHLVFHPNEQLAYVMTELSSEIIVLQYDAKSGSFKEKQYISTLPEEYSQDSYGSAIQISSDGKFVYAANRGHNSIAVFRVNEHNGELAFIETVSTEGDWPRDFSLDPDEKFLIAANERSNTLTLFARDEVTGELTLVQTDVNVPEPVCVKFSHVKTR
;
A
#
# COMPACT_ATOMS: atom_id res chain seq x y z
N MET A 1 -14.93 10.93 -23.38
CA MET A 1 -13.81 10.14 -22.86
C MET A 1 -14.16 8.69 -23.15
N SER A 2 -13.19 7.82 -23.44
CA SER A 2 -13.52 6.44 -23.85
C SER A 2 -13.85 5.58 -22.62
N GLU A 3 -14.79 4.64 -22.73
CA GLU A 3 -15.18 3.73 -21.63
C GLU A 3 -14.03 2.79 -21.17
N ASN A 4 -12.88 2.84 -21.84
CA ASN A 4 -11.72 1.97 -21.70
C ASN A 4 -10.52 2.64 -21.00
N GLU A 5 -10.67 3.88 -20.52
CA GLU A 5 -9.59 4.63 -19.86
C GLU A 5 -9.77 4.70 -18.34
N PHE A 6 -8.73 4.27 -17.61
CA PHE A 6 -8.63 4.45 -16.17
C PHE A 6 -7.60 5.51 -15.82
N HIS A 7 -7.93 6.34 -14.83
CA HIS A 7 -7.01 7.36 -14.31
C HIS A 7 -6.44 6.92 -12.98
N GLY A 8 -5.21 7.35 -12.69
CA GLY A 8 -4.59 7.10 -11.40
C GLY A 8 -3.48 8.09 -11.07
N TYR A 9 -2.92 7.90 -9.88
CA TYR A 9 -1.87 8.71 -9.30
C TYR A 9 -0.68 7.85 -8.91
N ILE A 10 0.51 8.44 -8.99
CA ILE A 10 1.77 7.82 -8.64
C ILE A 10 2.45 8.66 -7.56
N GLY A 11 2.59 8.06 -6.38
CA GLY A 11 3.44 8.58 -5.31
C GLY A 11 4.91 8.28 -5.60
N THR A 12 5.79 9.19 -5.20
CA THR A 12 7.21 9.13 -5.53
C THR A 12 8.08 9.51 -4.33
N TYR A 13 9.34 9.09 -4.34
CA TYR A 13 10.35 9.89 -3.65
C TYR A 13 10.63 11.16 -4.45
N THR A 14 11.17 12.18 -3.78
CA THR A 14 11.67 13.40 -4.44
C THR A 14 13.14 13.63 -4.08
N LYS A 15 13.97 12.58 -4.18
CA LYS A 15 15.39 12.65 -3.82
C LYS A 15 16.24 13.15 -4.98
N ALA A 16 15.78 12.95 -6.22
CA ALA A 16 16.47 13.36 -7.43
C ALA A 16 15.55 14.14 -8.38
N ASN A 17 14.92 13.46 -9.34
CA ASN A 17 14.27 14.11 -10.49
C ASN A 17 12.77 14.32 -10.28
N SER A 18 12.15 13.55 -9.39
CA SER A 18 10.72 13.67 -9.14
C SER A 18 10.40 14.98 -8.44
N LYS A 19 9.25 15.55 -8.81
CA LYS A 19 8.73 16.80 -8.22
C LYS A 19 7.57 16.59 -7.26
N GLY A 20 7.02 15.39 -7.15
CA GLY A 20 5.86 15.12 -6.31
C GLY A 20 4.96 14.01 -6.85
N ILE A 21 3.65 14.26 -6.87
CA ILE A 21 2.66 13.26 -7.29
C ILE A 21 2.44 13.38 -8.80
N TYR A 22 2.53 12.27 -9.51
CA TYR A 22 2.21 12.20 -10.93
C TYR A 22 0.82 11.60 -11.11
N LYS A 23 0.20 11.84 -12.27
CA LYS A 23 -1.01 11.17 -12.72
C LYS A 23 -0.74 10.44 -14.02
N PHE A 24 -1.51 9.41 -14.30
CA PHE A 24 -1.41 8.61 -15.51
C PHE A 24 -2.81 8.22 -16.02
N ILE A 25 -2.84 7.72 -17.26
CA ILE A 25 -3.99 7.07 -17.87
C ILE A 25 -3.56 5.65 -18.25
N LEU A 26 -4.35 4.64 -17.89
CA LEU A 26 -4.28 3.30 -18.46
C LEU A 26 -5.39 3.18 -19.51
N ASP A 27 -5.00 2.97 -20.76
CA ASP A 27 -5.89 2.59 -21.84
C ASP A 27 -5.98 1.07 -21.90
N THR A 28 -7.12 0.52 -21.49
CA THR A 28 -7.32 -0.94 -21.39
C THR A 28 -7.62 -1.62 -22.72
N GLU A 29 -8.00 -0.85 -23.75
CA GLU A 29 -8.19 -1.38 -25.10
C GLU A 29 -6.85 -1.53 -25.81
N LEU A 30 -5.98 -0.53 -25.66
CA LEU A 30 -4.61 -0.58 -26.20
C LEU A 30 -3.64 -1.38 -25.33
N GLY A 31 -3.94 -1.56 -24.04
CA GLY A 31 -3.00 -2.10 -23.07
C GLY A 31 -1.80 -1.18 -22.89
N GLU A 32 -2.03 0.11 -22.65
CA GLU A 32 -0.96 1.12 -22.61
C GLU A 32 -1.13 2.11 -21.45
N ILE A 33 -0.05 2.34 -20.70
CA ILE A 33 0.08 3.46 -19.77
C ILE A 33 0.55 4.69 -20.55
N LYS A 34 -0.27 5.74 -20.53
CA LYS A 34 -0.02 7.00 -21.24
C LYS A 34 -0.24 8.22 -20.35
N GLU A 35 0.14 9.38 -20.87
CA GLU A 35 -0.10 10.70 -20.25
C GLU A 35 0.45 10.88 -18.82
N ILE A 36 1.61 10.32 -18.53
CA ILE A 36 2.30 10.55 -17.26
C ILE A 36 2.67 12.03 -17.13
N LYS A 37 2.01 12.73 -16.22
CA LYS A 37 2.16 14.17 -16.01
C LYS A 37 2.22 14.48 -14.52
N LEU A 38 2.95 15.53 -14.15
CA LEU A 38 2.95 16.01 -12.77
C LEU A 38 1.53 16.50 -12.41
N ALA A 39 0.95 15.93 -11.36
CA ALA A 39 -0.36 16.32 -10.83
C ALA A 39 -0.24 17.44 -9.80
N THR A 40 0.80 17.41 -8.96
CA THR A 40 1.16 18.49 -8.02
C THR A 40 2.60 18.35 -7.52
N SER A 41 3.20 19.47 -7.10
CA SER A 41 4.53 19.48 -6.51
C SER A 41 4.44 19.37 -4.99
N ILE A 42 5.07 18.36 -4.40
CA ILE A 42 5.13 18.17 -2.94
C ILE A 42 6.34 17.28 -2.60
N GLY A 43 6.94 17.48 -1.42
CA GLY A 43 8.10 16.71 -0.99
C GLY A 43 7.75 15.29 -0.56
N SER A 44 8.43 14.32 -1.17
CA SER A 44 8.39 12.88 -0.85
C SER A 44 7.00 12.29 -0.57
N PRO A 45 6.01 12.41 -1.49
CA PRO A 45 4.70 11.79 -1.36
C PRO A 45 4.76 10.29 -1.65
N THR A 46 5.49 9.56 -0.81
CA THR A 46 5.83 8.13 -1.03
C THR A 46 4.65 7.19 -0.91
N TYR A 47 3.51 7.65 -0.40
CA TYR A 47 2.26 6.92 -0.42
C TYR A 47 1.11 7.89 -0.57
N VAL A 48 0.09 7.48 -1.34
CA VAL A 48 -1.14 8.24 -1.56
C VAL A 48 -2.35 7.33 -1.35
N THR A 49 -3.47 7.91 -0.93
CA THR A 49 -4.78 7.27 -0.96
C THR A 49 -5.82 8.26 -1.44
N LEU A 50 -6.86 7.77 -2.10
CA LEU A 50 -8.00 8.59 -2.50
C LEU A 50 -9.10 8.46 -1.45
N SER A 51 -9.94 9.49 -1.35
CA SER A 51 -11.25 9.35 -0.73
C SER A 51 -12.14 8.45 -1.60
N HIS A 52 -13.04 7.69 -0.98
CA HIS A 52 -13.93 6.75 -1.68
C HIS A 52 -14.84 7.43 -2.70
N ASN A 53 -15.13 8.73 -2.53
CA ASN A 53 -15.90 9.53 -3.47
C ASN A 53 -15.06 10.18 -4.59
N ASN A 54 -13.75 9.93 -4.64
CA ASN A 54 -12.77 10.51 -5.58
C ASN A 54 -12.72 12.04 -5.62
N GLN A 55 -13.15 12.72 -4.55
CA GLN A 55 -13.07 14.17 -4.47
C GLN A 55 -11.75 14.66 -3.89
N TYR A 56 -11.09 13.81 -3.08
CA TYR A 56 -9.89 14.16 -2.35
C TYR A 56 -8.80 13.10 -2.51
N LEU A 57 -7.56 13.54 -2.39
CA LEU A 57 -6.40 12.69 -2.26
C LEU A 57 -5.63 13.09 -1.01
N TYR A 58 -5.22 12.09 -0.23
CA TYR A 58 -4.32 12.27 0.91
C TYR A 58 -2.96 11.68 0.57
N SER A 59 -1.89 12.38 0.92
CA SER A 59 -0.52 11.91 0.68
C SER A 59 0.35 12.02 1.91
N VAL A 60 1.39 11.19 1.96
CA VAL A 60 2.57 11.49 2.75
C VAL A 60 3.13 12.84 2.29
N ALA A 61 3.66 13.62 3.22
CA ALA A 61 4.24 14.92 2.94
C ALA A 61 5.49 15.16 3.77
N LYS A 62 6.51 15.73 3.13
CA LYS A 62 7.74 16.20 3.77
C LYS A 62 8.01 17.64 3.37
N ASP A 63 8.31 18.47 4.36
CA ASP A 63 8.89 19.80 4.17
C ASP A 63 10.10 19.95 5.08
N SER A 64 11.29 19.97 4.48
CA SER A 64 12.54 20.16 5.22
C SER A 64 12.72 19.09 6.32
N ARG A 65 12.62 19.50 7.60
CA ARG A 65 12.70 18.61 8.78
C ARG A 65 11.34 18.15 9.31
N LEU A 66 10.26 18.63 8.70
CA LEU A 66 8.90 18.30 9.06
C LEU A 66 8.37 17.17 8.18
N GLY A 67 7.59 16.28 8.78
CA GLY A 67 6.95 15.15 8.13
C GLY A 67 5.52 14.98 8.62
N GLY A 68 4.64 14.52 7.74
CA GLY A 68 3.23 14.30 8.07
C GLY A 68 2.41 13.99 6.82
N ILE A 69 1.19 14.53 6.74
CA ILE A 69 0.28 14.31 5.62
C ILE A 69 -0.16 15.61 4.95
N ALA A 70 -0.57 15.51 3.68
CA ALA A 70 -1.21 16.56 2.92
C ALA A 70 -2.58 16.10 2.40
N SER A 71 -3.51 17.04 2.28
CA SER A 71 -4.82 16.85 1.67
C SER A 71 -4.94 17.71 0.42
N PHE A 72 -5.49 17.13 -0.65
CA PHE A 72 -5.70 17.76 -1.94
C PHE A 72 -7.14 17.57 -2.42
N SER A 73 -7.70 18.57 -3.08
CA SER A 73 -8.90 18.37 -3.89
C SER A 73 -8.51 17.91 -5.29
N ILE A 74 -9.28 16.98 -5.84
CA ILE A 74 -9.10 16.45 -7.19
C ILE A 74 -9.90 17.29 -8.17
N CYS A 75 -9.23 17.89 -9.16
CA CYS A 75 -9.89 18.63 -10.22
C CYS A 75 -10.58 17.66 -11.20
N ASN A 76 -11.91 17.52 -11.13
CA ASN A 76 -12.71 16.60 -11.98
C ASN A 76 -12.47 16.72 -13.49
N LYS A 77 -12.03 17.89 -13.98
CA LYS A 77 -11.77 18.10 -15.42
C LYS A 77 -10.39 17.64 -15.86
N THR A 78 -9.41 17.68 -14.96
CA THR A 78 -7.99 17.54 -15.33
C THR A 78 -7.29 16.42 -14.58
N GLY A 79 -7.79 15.99 -13.42
CA GLY A 79 -7.07 15.13 -12.48
C GLY A 79 -5.87 15.82 -11.81
N ASN A 80 -5.75 17.15 -11.90
CA ASN A 80 -4.76 17.89 -11.10
C ASN A 80 -5.15 17.91 -9.63
N LEU A 81 -4.16 18.05 -8.76
CA LEU A 81 -4.33 18.07 -7.31
C LEU A 81 -4.06 19.47 -6.76
N ASP A 82 -5.11 20.10 -6.27
CA ASP A 82 -5.01 21.42 -5.61
C ASP A 82 -4.83 21.21 -4.11
N LEU A 83 -3.71 21.70 -3.56
CA LEU A 83 -3.39 21.55 -2.15
C LEU A 83 -4.43 22.28 -1.29
N ILE A 84 -5.06 21.57 -0.36
CA ILE A 84 -6.00 22.13 0.61
C ILE A 84 -5.23 22.55 1.87
N ASN A 85 -4.55 21.60 2.52
CA ASN A 85 -3.69 21.87 3.67
C ASN A 85 -2.67 20.74 3.91
N THR A 86 -1.71 21.03 4.78
CA THR A 86 -0.76 20.05 5.33
C THR A 86 -0.89 19.98 6.85
N GLN A 87 -0.54 18.84 7.42
CA GLN A 87 -0.39 18.62 8.86
C GLN A 87 0.95 17.94 9.08
N LEU A 88 1.93 18.73 9.51
CA LEU A 88 3.33 18.30 9.63
C LEU A 88 3.81 18.47 11.06
N LEU A 89 4.65 17.55 11.50
CA LEU A 89 5.33 17.55 12.80
C LEU A 89 6.84 17.43 12.59
N GLU A 90 7.64 17.84 13.57
CA GLU A 90 9.10 17.64 13.52
C GLU A 90 9.43 16.14 13.42
N GLY A 91 10.33 15.81 12.49
CA GLY A 91 10.80 14.45 12.27
C GLY A 91 10.46 13.90 10.89
N ALA A 92 10.68 12.59 10.76
CA ALA A 92 10.50 11.90 9.49
C ALA A 92 9.00 11.80 9.10
N PRO A 93 8.69 11.86 7.79
CA PRO A 93 7.33 11.67 7.31
C PRO A 93 6.84 10.22 7.51
N PRO A 94 5.51 9.99 7.57
CA PRO A 94 4.92 8.66 7.49
C PRO A 94 5.31 7.92 6.21
N CYS A 95 5.05 6.62 6.16
CA CYS A 95 5.36 5.75 5.02
C CYS A 95 4.13 5.07 4.40
N HIS A 96 2.99 5.08 5.09
CA HIS A 96 1.71 4.56 4.63
C HIS A 96 0.58 5.37 5.25
N LEU A 97 -0.53 5.49 4.55
CA LEU A 97 -1.77 6.07 5.07
C LEU A 97 -2.98 5.46 4.38
N SER A 98 -4.12 5.51 5.06
CA SER A 98 -5.43 5.12 4.52
C SER A 98 -6.52 6.05 5.06
N VAL A 99 -7.72 5.94 4.48
CA VAL A 99 -8.92 6.66 4.88
C VAL A 99 -10.05 5.64 5.10
N ASP A 100 -10.94 5.92 6.05
CA ASP A 100 -12.13 5.09 6.34
C ASP A 100 -13.19 5.22 5.24
N GLN A 101 -14.11 4.25 5.20
CA GLN A 101 -15.22 4.23 4.24
C GLN A 101 -16.04 5.53 4.19
N GLU A 102 -16.24 6.18 5.33
CA GLU A 102 -17.00 7.44 5.44
C GLU A 102 -16.18 8.69 5.08
N ASN A 103 -14.89 8.54 4.76
CA ASN A 103 -13.95 9.63 4.51
C ASN A 103 -13.80 10.61 5.67
N SER A 104 -14.05 10.16 6.90
CA SER A 104 -14.05 10.95 8.13
C SER A 104 -12.71 10.98 8.85
N THR A 105 -11.87 9.97 8.63
CA THR A 105 -10.63 9.77 9.36
C THR A 105 -9.54 9.24 8.44
N VAL A 106 -8.38 9.89 8.47
CA VAL A 106 -7.15 9.39 7.85
C VAL A 106 -6.25 8.83 8.95
N VAL A 107 -5.68 7.64 8.74
CA VAL A 107 -4.67 7.03 9.61
C VAL A 107 -3.35 6.92 8.86
N ALA A 108 -2.22 7.08 9.57
CA ALA A 108 -0.88 7.02 9.00
C ALA A 108 0.09 6.19 9.86
N ALA A 109 0.96 5.42 9.21
CA ALA A 109 2.02 4.65 9.85
C ALA A 109 3.38 5.31 9.57
N ASN A 110 4.18 5.53 10.61
CA ASN A 110 5.48 6.15 10.51
C ASN A 110 6.61 5.19 10.85
N TYR A 111 7.34 4.77 9.81
CA TYR A 111 8.43 3.82 9.89
C TYR A 111 9.55 4.29 10.84
N HIS A 112 10.01 5.52 10.69
CA HIS A 112 11.20 5.99 11.42
C HIS A 112 10.90 6.36 12.87
N LYS A 113 9.66 6.80 13.16
CA LYS A 113 9.20 7.14 14.51
C LYS A 113 8.64 5.92 15.26
N GLY A 114 8.25 4.86 14.56
CA GLY A 114 7.55 3.72 15.17
C GLY A 114 6.18 4.15 15.70
N THR A 115 5.43 4.95 14.93
CA THR A 115 4.15 5.52 15.39
C THR A 115 3.00 5.22 14.44
N VAL A 116 1.80 5.11 15.00
CA VAL A 116 0.52 5.15 14.28
C VAL A 116 -0.20 6.43 14.66
N GLU A 117 -0.71 7.15 13.67
CA GLU A 117 -1.26 8.50 13.81
C GLU A 117 -2.68 8.55 13.21
N SER A 118 -3.59 9.34 13.78
CA SER A 118 -4.94 9.57 13.24
C SER A 118 -5.25 11.05 13.05
N TYR A 119 -6.04 11.36 12.04
CA TYR A 119 -6.38 12.70 11.59
C TYR A 119 -7.87 12.78 11.24
N VAL A 120 -8.61 13.68 11.86
CA VAL A 120 -10.02 13.91 11.52
C VAL A 120 -10.12 14.75 10.25
N VAL A 121 -10.93 14.29 9.30
CA VAL A 121 -11.23 14.97 8.03
C VAL A 121 -12.44 15.87 8.18
N LYS A 122 -12.32 17.13 7.76
CA LYS A 122 -13.45 18.04 7.62
C LYS A 122 -14.24 17.71 6.36
N GLN A 123 -15.42 17.11 6.52
CA GLN A 123 -16.29 16.70 5.42
C GLN A 123 -16.65 17.83 4.44
N SER A 124 -16.67 19.08 4.90
CA SER A 124 -17.04 20.22 4.06
C SER A 124 -16.02 20.54 2.96
N ASN A 125 -14.76 20.15 3.12
CA ASN A 125 -13.71 20.50 2.16
C ASN A 125 -12.54 19.52 2.07
N GLY A 126 -12.61 18.36 2.74
CA GLY A 126 -11.57 17.33 2.73
C GLY A 126 -10.29 17.69 3.49
N SER A 127 -10.20 18.87 4.13
CA SER A 127 -9.02 19.24 4.92
C SER A 127 -8.85 18.34 6.15
N VAL A 128 -7.61 18.12 6.56
CA VAL A 128 -7.27 17.33 7.75
C VAL A 128 -6.98 18.23 8.94
N ASN A 129 -7.54 17.90 10.10
CA ASN A 129 -7.24 18.57 11.37
C ASN A 129 -5.83 18.22 11.87
N ALA A 130 -5.35 18.94 12.88
CA ALA A 130 -4.17 18.52 13.62
C ALA A 130 -4.34 17.10 14.17
N THR A 131 -3.22 16.39 14.34
CA THR A 131 -3.19 14.98 14.74
C THR A 131 -4.05 14.73 15.98
N ALA A 132 -5.02 13.83 15.86
CA ALA A 132 -5.96 13.49 16.94
C ALA A 132 -5.33 12.50 17.93
N ALA A 133 -4.67 11.46 17.41
CA ALA A 133 -3.92 10.48 18.19
C ALA A 133 -2.53 10.23 17.61
N ILE A 134 -1.56 10.00 18.49
CA ILE A 134 -0.23 9.46 18.15
C ILE A 134 0.03 8.31 19.13
N VAL A 135 0.11 7.09 18.60
CA VAL A 135 0.46 5.89 19.36
C VAL A 135 1.91 5.55 19.04
N GLU A 136 2.78 5.57 20.06
CA GLU A 136 4.16 5.13 19.94
C GLU A 136 4.28 3.65 20.26
N HIS A 137 4.83 2.90 19.31
CA HIS A 137 5.16 1.50 19.48
C HIS A 137 6.50 1.34 20.18
N LYS A 138 6.61 0.35 21.07
CA LYS A 138 7.86 0.01 21.78
C LYS A 138 8.17 -1.46 21.63
N GLY A 139 9.37 -1.76 21.16
CA GLY A 139 9.83 -3.11 20.87
C GLY A 139 10.97 -3.11 19.87
N SER A 140 11.46 -4.30 19.55
CA SER A 140 12.56 -4.56 18.64
C SER A 140 12.51 -6.03 18.21
N GLY A 141 13.21 -6.39 17.14
CA GLY A 141 13.33 -7.75 16.62
C GLY A 141 14.77 -8.27 16.62
N PRO A 142 15.00 -9.48 16.12
CA PRO A 142 16.34 -10.08 16.08
C PRO A 142 17.29 -9.42 15.08
N ASN A 143 16.79 -8.85 13.97
CA ASN A 143 17.64 -8.17 12.99
C ASN A 143 18.14 -6.82 13.53
N LYS A 144 19.44 -6.72 13.85
CA LYS A 144 20.01 -5.53 14.50
C LYS A 144 20.10 -4.28 13.62
N GLU A 145 19.99 -4.43 12.30
CA GLU A 145 20.06 -3.31 11.36
C GLU A 145 18.69 -2.79 10.94
N ARG A 146 17.67 -3.66 10.97
CA ARG A 146 16.32 -3.37 10.45
C ARG A 146 15.23 -3.42 11.50
N GLN A 147 15.52 -3.94 12.68
CA GLN A 147 14.59 -4.14 13.79
C GLN A 147 15.21 -3.69 15.12
N GLU A 148 16.06 -2.66 15.08
CA GLU A 148 16.68 -2.08 16.28
C GLU A 148 15.66 -1.41 17.21
N LYS A 149 14.50 -1.06 16.66
CA LYS A 149 13.33 -0.50 17.34
C LYS A 149 12.06 -0.78 16.55
N ALA A 150 10.94 -0.26 17.01
CA ALA A 150 9.66 -0.29 16.30
C ALA A 150 9.69 0.49 14.98
N HIS A 151 9.08 -0.10 13.96
CA HIS A 151 8.96 0.45 12.60
C HIS A 151 7.57 0.13 12.01
N ALA A 152 6.55 0.90 12.44
CA ALA A 152 5.21 0.82 11.86
C ALA A 152 5.26 1.11 10.35
N HIS A 153 4.91 0.13 9.53
CA HIS A 153 5.02 0.22 8.08
C HIS A 153 3.66 0.26 7.37
N TYR A 154 2.61 -0.30 7.97
CA TYR A 154 1.27 -0.29 7.39
C TYR A 154 0.24 0.07 8.44
N VAL A 155 -0.82 0.75 7.98
CA VAL A 155 -2.02 1.00 8.77
C VAL A 155 -3.23 1.01 7.84
N ASN A 156 -4.31 0.36 8.24
CA ASN A 156 -5.59 0.45 7.53
C ASN A 156 -6.78 0.15 8.44
N PHE A 157 -7.98 0.42 7.97
CA PHE A 157 -9.21 -0.01 8.63
C PHE A 157 -9.47 -1.49 8.31
N THR A 158 -10.08 -2.20 9.25
CA THR A 158 -10.58 -3.55 8.99
C THR A 158 -11.79 -3.50 8.06
N PRO A 159 -12.13 -4.57 7.31
CA PRO A 159 -13.22 -4.54 6.34
C PRO A 159 -14.60 -4.21 6.93
N ASP A 160 -14.76 -4.41 8.24
CA ASP A 160 -15.97 -4.10 9.01
C ASP A 160 -15.93 -2.73 9.69
N GLU A 161 -14.89 -1.92 9.44
CA GLU A 161 -14.69 -0.54 9.94
C GLU A 161 -14.73 -0.43 11.48
N LYS A 162 -14.59 -1.55 12.19
CA LYS A 162 -14.62 -1.58 13.67
C LYS A 162 -13.27 -1.29 14.29
N TYR A 163 -12.19 -1.57 13.57
CA TYR A 163 -10.84 -1.48 14.08
C TYR A 163 -9.89 -0.87 13.04
N VAL A 164 -8.77 -0.38 13.55
CA VAL A 164 -7.60 0.00 12.75
C VAL A 164 -6.54 -1.07 12.96
N VAL A 165 -6.04 -1.68 11.90
CA VAL A 165 -4.90 -2.59 11.94
C VAL A 165 -3.62 -1.85 11.60
N ALA A 166 -2.55 -2.09 12.36
CA ALA A 166 -1.21 -1.64 12.05
C ALA A 166 -0.24 -2.82 11.98
N VAL A 167 0.75 -2.72 11.11
CA VAL A 167 1.82 -3.72 10.98
C VAL A 167 3.14 -3.06 11.30
N ASP A 168 3.88 -3.65 12.23
CA ASP A 168 5.18 -3.15 12.66
C ASP A 168 6.28 -4.15 12.32
N LEU A 169 7.12 -3.73 11.37
CA LEU A 169 8.27 -4.48 10.88
C LEU A 169 9.30 -4.68 11.99
N GLY A 170 9.52 -3.64 12.77
CA GLY A 170 10.61 -3.54 13.73
C GLY A 170 10.44 -4.43 14.96
N MET A 171 9.22 -4.88 15.25
CA MET A 171 8.91 -5.73 16.40
C MET A 171 8.23 -7.05 16.05
N ASP A 172 8.11 -7.39 14.77
CA ASP A 172 7.42 -8.59 14.30
C ASP A 172 5.97 -8.68 14.81
N LYS A 173 5.18 -7.62 14.64
CA LYS A 173 3.78 -7.60 15.11
C LYS A 173 2.75 -7.08 14.11
N VAL A 174 1.55 -7.65 14.21
CA VAL A 174 0.29 -7.11 13.66
C VAL A 174 -0.58 -6.72 14.85
N ILE A 175 -0.99 -5.45 14.91
CA ILE A 175 -1.67 -4.86 16.06
C ILE A 175 -3.02 -4.31 15.60
N THR A 176 -4.06 -4.47 16.41
CA THR A 176 -5.37 -3.84 16.16
C THR A 176 -5.72 -2.86 17.25
N TYR A 177 -6.27 -1.73 16.83
CA TYR A 177 -6.75 -0.64 17.66
C TYR A 177 -8.25 -0.47 17.48
N LYS A 178 -8.92 -0.05 18.56
CA LYS A 178 -10.24 0.53 18.50
C LYS A 178 -10.13 2.05 18.61
N GLU A 179 -10.85 2.76 17.75
CA GLU A 179 -11.02 4.20 17.91
C GLU A 179 -12.03 4.47 19.03
N SER A 180 -11.68 5.37 19.95
CA SER A 180 -12.58 5.86 21.00
C SER A 180 -12.15 7.25 21.45
N ASP A 181 -13.06 8.22 21.36
CA ASP A 181 -12.87 9.61 21.80
C ASP A 181 -11.62 10.29 21.20
N GLY A 182 -11.37 10.08 19.91
CA GLY A 182 -10.23 10.62 19.18
C GLY A 182 -8.91 9.93 19.50
N LYS A 183 -8.94 8.74 20.12
CA LYS A 183 -7.76 7.94 20.49
C LYS A 183 -7.80 6.57 19.83
N LEU A 184 -6.62 6.05 19.51
CA LEU A 184 -6.44 4.65 19.12
C LEU A 184 -6.02 3.84 20.34
N ILE A 185 -6.86 2.91 20.76
CA ILE A 185 -6.64 2.04 21.93
C ILE A 185 -6.31 0.64 21.44
N GLU A 186 -5.12 0.14 21.76
CA GLU A 186 -4.72 -1.24 21.41
C GLU A 186 -5.66 -2.26 22.07
N ILE A 187 -6.16 -3.21 21.28
CA ILE A 187 -7.07 -4.27 21.76
C ILE A 187 -6.53 -5.68 21.55
N ASN A 188 -5.68 -5.89 20.53
CA ASN A 188 -4.98 -7.16 20.30
C ASN A 188 -3.64 -6.90 19.62
N GLY A 189 -2.72 -7.85 19.77
CA GLY A 189 -1.48 -7.93 19.01
C GLY A 189 -1.09 -9.38 18.76
N LEU A 190 -0.83 -9.72 17.50
CA LEU A 190 -0.23 -10.98 17.09
C LEU A 190 1.27 -10.76 16.89
N SER A 191 2.09 -11.54 17.59
CA SER A 191 3.53 -11.62 17.30
C SER A 191 3.76 -12.72 16.26
N VAL A 192 4.45 -12.38 15.18
CA VAL A 192 4.81 -13.33 14.11
C VAL A 192 6.19 -13.93 14.36
N LYS A 193 6.65 -14.85 13.50
CA LYS A 193 7.99 -15.45 13.63
C LYS A 193 9.06 -14.34 13.76
N PRO A 194 9.96 -14.41 14.76
CA PRO A 194 11.01 -13.42 14.93
C PRO A 194 11.89 -13.29 13.69
N GLY A 195 12.12 -12.05 13.24
CA GLY A 195 12.92 -11.74 12.06
C GLY A 195 12.15 -11.74 10.74
N SER A 196 10.82 -11.92 10.77
CA SER A 196 9.98 -11.85 9.56
C SER A 196 9.95 -10.44 9.00
N GLY A 197 9.81 -9.43 9.86
CA GLY A 197 9.59 -8.05 9.48
C GLY A 197 8.31 -7.84 8.68
N PRO A 198 7.12 -8.08 9.25
CA PRO A 198 5.85 -7.93 8.54
C PRO A 198 5.70 -6.47 8.04
N ARG A 199 5.16 -6.29 6.83
CA ARG A 199 5.22 -5.01 6.11
C ARG A 199 3.85 -4.46 5.73
N HIS A 200 3.16 -5.09 4.78
CA HIS A 200 1.83 -4.71 4.28
C HIS A 200 0.85 -5.86 4.52
N LEU A 201 -0.43 -5.52 4.64
CA LEU A 201 -1.52 -6.48 4.85
C LEU A 201 -2.64 -6.23 3.84
N VAL A 202 -3.26 -7.29 3.32
CA VAL A 202 -4.52 -7.21 2.56
C VAL A 202 -5.55 -8.18 3.16
N PHE A 203 -6.80 -7.75 3.27
CA PHE A 203 -7.90 -8.61 3.71
C PHE A 203 -8.50 -9.35 2.53
N HIS A 204 -8.96 -10.58 2.75
CA HIS A 204 -9.81 -11.26 1.78
C HIS A 204 -11.16 -10.52 1.67
N PRO A 205 -11.69 -10.26 0.46
CA PRO A 205 -12.88 -9.43 0.29
C PRO A 205 -14.15 -10.05 0.86
N ASN A 206 -14.23 -11.38 0.87
CA ASN A 206 -15.45 -12.12 1.22
C ASN A 206 -15.32 -13.04 2.45
N GLU A 207 -14.11 -13.18 3.00
CA GLU A 207 -13.81 -14.16 4.05
C GLU A 207 -13.07 -13.47 5.19
N GLN A 208 -13.15 -14.03 6.39
CA GLN A 208 -12.44 -13.50 7.54
C GLN A 208 -10.96 -13.90 7.52
N LEU A 209 -10.25 -13.50 6.47
CA LEU A 209 -8.84 -13.81 6.25
C LEU A 209 -8.06 -12.53 5.97
N ALA A 210 -6.77 -12.56 6.30
CA ALA A 210 -5.81 -11.55 5.91
C ALA A 210 -4.50 -12.18 5.47
N TYR A 211 -3.80 -11.51 4.58
CA TYR A 211 -2.51 -11.91 4.03
C TYR A 211 -1.49 -10.82 4.33
N VAL A 212 -0.39 -11.19 4.99
CA VAL A 212 0.65 -10.24 5.40
C VAL A 212 1.93 -10.56 4.64
N MET A 213 2.43 -9.58 3.88
CA MET A 213 3.75 -9.68 3.27
C MET A 213 4.82 -9.38 4.31
N THR A 214 5.85 -10.21 4.40
CA THR A 214 7.01 -9.98 5.24
C THR A 214 8.17 -9.43 4.43
N GLU A 215 8.77 -8.34 4.91
CA GLU A 215 9.88 -7.70 4.23
C GLU A 215 11.17 -8.49 4.38
N LEU A 216 11.50 -8.95 5.57
CA LEU A 216 12.83 -9.51 5.86
C LEU A 216 12.92 -11.00 5.53
N SER A 217 11.80 -11.75 5.63
CA SER A 217 11.77 -13.17 5.28
C SER A 217 11.22 -13.48 3.88
N SER A 218 10.67 -12.49 3.16
CA SER A 218 10.06 -12.67 1.83
C SER A 218 9.00 -13.79 1.79
N GLU A 219 8.17 -13.85 2.83
CA GLU A 219 7.05 -14.78 2.97
C GLU A 219 5.71 -14.04 2.97
N ILE A 220 4.63 -14.75 2.65
CA ILE A 220 3.27 -14.35 2.99
C ILE A 220 2.83 -15.15 4.22
N ILE A 221 2.29 -14.44 5.21
CA ILE A 221 1.61 -15.02 6.35
C ILE A 221 0.10 -15.01 6.07
N VAL A 222 -0.52 -16.18 6.06
CA VAL A 222 -1.98 -16.31 6.00
C VAL A 222 -2.53 -16.27 7.42
N LEU A 223 -3.44 -15.35 7.68
CA LEU A 223 -4.07 -15.12 8.98
C LEU A 223 -5.58 -15.36 8.91
N GLN A 224 -6.12 -16.03 9.92
CA GLN A 224 -7.53 -15.96 10.25
C GLN A 224 -7.78 -14.65 11.00
N TYR A 225 -8.76 -13.87 10.57
CA TYR A 225 -9.26 -12.69 11.27
C TYR A 225 -10.52 -13.06 12.06
N ASP A 226 -10.69 -12.47 13.24
CA ASP A 226 -11.94 -12.54 14.03
C ASP A 226 -12.55 -11.14 14.16
N ALA A 227 -13.61 -10.88 13.40
CA ALA A 227 -14.29 -9.58 13.35
C ALA A 227 -15.03 -9.18 14.65
N LYS A 228 -15.14 -10.09 15.63
CA LYS A 228 -15.74 -9.77 16.95
C LYS A 228 -14.71 -9.24 17.94
N SER A 229 -13.51 -9.80 17.89
CA SER A 229 -12.44 -9.46 18.82
C SER A 229 -11.42 -8.50 18.21
N GLY A 230 -11.29 -8.46 16.89
CA GLY A 230 -10.19 -7.80 16.19
C GLY A 230 -8.89 -8.62 16.20
N SER A 231 -8.93 -9.88 16.64
CA SER A 231 -7.73 -10.71 16.76
C SER A 231 -7.36 -11.41 15.45
N PHE A 232 -6.09 -11.82 15.35
CA PHE A 232 -5.59 -12.64 14.25
C PHE A 232 -5.00 -13.95 14.77
N LYS A 233 -5.08 -15.00 13.95
CA LYS A 233 -4.40 -16.28 14.19
C LYS A 233 -3.69 -16.76 12.94
N GLU A 234 -2.44 -17.17 13.08
CA GLU A 234 -1.64 -17.71 11.97
C GLU A 234 -2.18 -19.05 11.44
N LYS A 235 -2.11 -19.22 10.12
CA LYS A 235 -2.51 -20.44 9.41
C LYS A 235 -1.36 -21.03 8.59
N GLN A 236 -0.68 -20.19 7.82
CA GLN A 236 0.34 -20.62 6.87
C GLN A 236 1.44 -19.55 6.76
N TYR A 237 2.65 -20.02 6.51
CA TYR A 237 3.74 -19.22 5.97
C TYR A 237 4.12 -19.82 4.62
N ILE A 238 4.28 -19.00 3.60
CA ILE A 238 4.67 -19.45 2.26
C ILE A 238 5.69 -18.47 1.66
N SER A 239 6.78 -19.01 1.09
CA SER A 239 7.79 -18.20 0.41
C SER A 239 7.21 -17.53 -0.84
N THR A 240 7.67 -16.32 -1.12
CA THR A 240 7.41 -15.60 -2.37
C THR A 240 8.57 -15.65 -3.36
N LEU A 241 9.61 -16.42 -3.01
CA LEU A 241 10.80 -16.62 -3.81
C LEU A 241 10.86 -18.06 -4.31
N PRO A 242 11.43 -18.29 -5.50
CA PRO A 242 11.82 -19.62 -5.95
C PRO A 242 12.73 -20.31 -4.93
N GLU A 243 12.61 -21.63 -4.79
CA GLU A 243 13.36 -22.42 -3.80
C GLU A 243 14.89 -22.27 -3.96
N GLU A 244 15.34 -22.12 -5.20
CA GLU A 244 16.74 -21.96 -5.58
C GLU A 244 17.30 -20.53 -5.40
N TYR A 245 16.45 -19.54 -5.11
CA TYR A 245 16.91 -18.16 -4.96
C TYR A 245 17.43 -17.89 -3.55
N SER A 246 18.73 -17.59 -3.45
CA SER A 246 19.43 -17.43 -2.17
C SER A 246 20.06 -16.05 -1.94
N GLN A 247 19.81 -15.08 -2.83
CA GLN A 247 20.30 -13.72 -2.66
C GLN A 247 19.33 -12.89 -1.82
N ASP A 248 19.75 -11.70 -1.40
CA ASP A 248 18.88 -10.80 -0.65
C ASP A 248 17.64 -10.45 -1.47
N SER A 249 16.48 -10.54 -0.82
CA SER A 249 15.21 -10.06 -1.33
C SER A 249 14.37 -9.53 -0.19
N TYR A 250 13.61 -8.48 -0.50
CA TYR A 250 12.77 -7.78 0.46
C TYR A 250 11.34 -7.64 -0.05
N GLY A 251 10.42 -8.34 0.61
CA GLY A 251 9.00 -8.23 0.33
C GLY A 251 8.49 -6.79 0.38
N SER A 252 7.62 -6.41 -0.54
CA SER A 252 7.09 -5.04 -0.64
C SER A 252 5.56 -5.01 -0.56
N ALA A 253 4.87 -4.82 -1.68
CA ALA A 253 3.42 -4.72 -1.73
C ALA A 253 2.76 -6.10 -1.81
N ILE A 254 1.51 -6.16 -1.37
CA ILE A 254 0.64 -7.33 -1.48
C ILE A 254 -0.77 -6.84 -1.82
N GLN A 255 -1.42 -7.48 -2.77
CA GLN A 255 -2.82 -7.23 -3.14
C GLN A 255 -3.54 -8.55 -3.38
N ILE A 256 -4.86 -8.51 -3.33
CA ILE A 256 -5.74 -9.63 -3.66
C ILE A 256 -6.73 -9.16 -4.73
N SER A 257 -7.11 -10.06 -5.64
CA SER A 257 -8.22 -9.81 -6.55
C SER A 257 -9.54 -9.65 -5.79
N SER A 258 -10.46 -8.85 -6.34
CA SER A 258 -11.77 -8.51 -5.80
C SER A 258 -12.68 -9.74 -5.62
N ASP A 259 -12.46 -10.79 -6.42
CA ASP A 259 -13.13 -12.08 -6.27
C ASP A 259 -12.51 -12.96 -5.16
N GLY A 260 -11.39 -12.55 -4.59
CA GLY A 260 -10.68 -13.23 -3.52
C GLY A 260 -9.84 -14.42 -3.95
N LYS A 261 -9.75 -14.72 -5.25
CA LYS A 261 -9.12 -15.98 -5.71
C LYS A 261 -7.60 -15.90 -5.86
N PHE A 262 -7.02 -14.72 -6.01
CA PHE A 262 -5.60 -14.57 -6.31
C PHE A 262 -4.92 -13.51 -5.46
N VAL A 263 -3.77 -13.87 -4.88
CA VAL A 263 -2.89 -12.96 -4.13
C VAL A 263 -1.62 -12.72 -4.91
N TYR A 264 -1.23 -11.46 -4.99
CA TYR A 264 -0.03 -10.97 -5.66
C TYR A 264 0.91 -10.39 -4.62
N ALA A 265 2.20 -10.69 -4.70
CA ALA A 265 3.21 -10.16 -3.78
C ALA A 265 4.48 -9.76 -4.51
N ALA A 266 4.99 -8.56 -4.22
CA ALA A 266 6.18 -8.02 -4.86
C ALA A 266 7.44 -8.24 -4.02
N ASN A 267 8.56 -8.50 -4.71
CA ASN A 267 9.88 -8.73 -4.12
C ASN A 267 10.92 -7.78 -4.70
N ARG A 268 11.57 -7.00 -3.84
CA ARG A 268 12.69 -6.12 -4.22
C ARG A 268 14.00 -6.87 -4.07
N GLY A 269 14.91 -6.75 -5.03
CA GLY A 269 16.13 -7.58 -5.09
C GLY A 269 15.93 -8.71 -6.10
N HIS A 270 14.99 -9.63 -5.84
CA HIS A 270 14.55 -10.58 -6.87
C HIS A 270 13.82 -9.88 -8.04
N ASN A 271 13.22 -8.71 -7.77
CA ASN A 271 12.59 -7.82 -8.74
C ASN A 271 11.45 -8.51 -9.52
N SER A 272 10.49 -9.04 -8.76
CA SER A 272 9.39 -9.85 -9.30
C SER A 272 8.05 -9.62 -8.61
N ILE A 273 6.98 -10.08 -9.26
CA ILE A 273 5.67 -10.33 -8.65
C ILE A 273 5.47 -11.86 -8.56
N ALA A 274 5.24 -12.38 -7.35
CA ALA A 274 4.81 -13.74 -7.11
C ALA A 274 3.27 -13.82 -7.07
N VAL A 275 2.72 -14.84 -7.72
CA VAL A 275 1.27 -15.03 -7.88
C VAL A 275 0.84 -16.30 -7.15
N PHE A 276 -0.24 -16.21 -6.39
CA PHE A 276 -0.78 -17.31 -5.59
C PHE A 276 -2.27 -17.47 -5.80
N ARG A 277 -2.72 -18.72 -5.83
CA ARG A 277 -4.14 -19.08 -5.76
C ARG A 277 -4.56 -19.22 -4.31
N VAL A 278 -5.71 -18.64 -3.97
CA VAL A 278 -6.38 -18.86 -2.69
C VAL A 278 -7.18 -20.15 -2.75
N ASN A 279 -6.96 -21.04 -1.79
CA ASN A 279 -7.78 -22.23 -1.60
C ASN A 279 -9.14 -21.83 -1.02
N GLU A 280 -10.23 -22.08 -1.75
CA GLU A 280 -11.59 -21.66 -1.38
C GLU A 280 -12.11 -22.29 -0.07
N HIS A 281 -11.52 -23.39 0.40
CA HIS A 281 -11.99 -24.09 1.59
C HIS A 281 -11.30 -23.63 2.87
N ASN A 282 -10.01 -23.32 2.79
CA ASN A 282 -9.21 -23.01 3.97
C ASN A 282 -8.47 -21.67 3.87
N GLY A 283 -8.51 -20.96 2.74
CA GLY A 283 -7.87 -19.66 2.55
C GLY A 283 -6.35 -19.69 2.42
N GLU A 284 -5.73 -20.88 2.46
CA GLU A 284 -4.30 -21.04 2.25
C GLU A 284 -3.91 -20.73 0.81
N LEU A 285 -2.66 -20.34 0.62
CA LEU A 285 -2.09 -19.96 -0.66
C LEU A 285 -1.34 -21.14 -1.30
N ALA A 286 -1.57 -21.33 -2.59
CA ALA A 286 -0.78 -22.21 -3.44
C ALA A 286 -0.07 -21.35 -4.51
N PHE A 287 1.23 -21.54 -4.66
CA PHE A 287 2.02 -20.85 -5.68
C PHE A 287 1.52 -21.15 -7.10
N ILE A 288 1.48 -20.12 -7.96
CA ILE A 288 1.20 -20.25 -9.39
C ILE A 288 2.48 -19.98 -10.17
N GLU A 289 3.00 -18.75 -10.07
CA GLU A 289 4.15 -18.31 -10.85
C GLU A 289 4.90 -17.16 -10.17
N THR A 290 6.03 -16.78 -10.77
CA THR A 290 6.74 -15.54 -10.47
C THR A 290 7.15 -14.88 -11.77
N VAL A 291 6.80 -13.62 -11.93
CA VAL A 291 7.11 -12.83 -13.13
C VAL A 291 8.07 -11.69 -12.79
N SER A 292 9.08 -11.48 -13.63
CA SER A 292 9.99 -10.32 -13.53
C SER A 292 9.21 -9.02 -13.71
N THR A 293 9.56 -7.98 -12.96
CA THR A 293 8.99 -6.64 -13.15
C THR A 293 9.70 -5.84 -14.24
N GLU A 294 10.69 -6.42 -14.92
CA GLU A 294 11.49 -5.77 -15.99
C GLU A 294 12.05 -4.40 -15.54
N GLY A 295 12.35 -4.29 -14.25
CA GLY A 295 12.87 -3.08 -13.62
C GLY A 295 13.52 -3.40 -12.29
N ASP A 296 14.00 -2.37 -11.59
CA ASP A 296 14.68 -2.52 -10.32
C ASP A 296 13.86 -1.95 -9.17
N TRP A 297 13.70 -2.78 -8.13
CA TRP A 297 13.11 -2.43 -6.85
C TRP A 297 11.59 -2.16 -6.92
N PRO A 298 10.76 -3.15 -7.30
CA PRO A 298 9.31 -3.01 -7.35
C PRO A 298 8.75 -2.77 -5.95
N ARG A 299 8.45 -1.50 -5.66
CA ARG A 299 8.11 -1.05 -4.30
C ARG A 299 6.62 -1.07 -4.02
N ASP A 300 5.82 -0.89 -5.07
CA ASP A 300 4.38 -1.00 -5.04
C ASP A 300 3.89 -1.53 -6.39
N PHE A 301 2.67 -2.03 -6.42
CA PHE A 301 1.94 -2.32 -7.65
C PHE A 301 0.44 -2.15 -7.40
N SER A 302 -0.36 -2.04 -8.46
CA SER A 302 -1.81 -2.01 -8.36
C SER A 302 -2.47 -2.77 -9.50
N LEU A 303 -3.51 -3.54 -9.15
CA LEU A 303 -4.52 -3.96 -10.11
C LEU A 303 -5.30 -2.71 -10.59
N ASP A 304 -5.71 -2.70 -11.86
CA ASP A 304 -6.67 -1.72 -12.36
C ASP A 304 -8.09 -2.01 -11.83
N PRO A 305 -9.04 -1.06 -11.94
CA PRO A 305 -10.36 -1.25 -11.34
C PRO A 305 -11.20 -2.38 -11.94
N ASP A 306 -10.92 -2.82 -13.18
CA ASP A 306 -11.54 -4.00 -13.78
C ASP A 306 -10.72 -5.29 -13.52
N GLU A 307 -9.56 -5.18 -12.88
CA GLU A 307 -8.61 -6.27 -12.59
C GLU A 307 -8.15 -7.08 -13.81
N LYS A 308 -8.07 -6.43 -14.96
CA LYS A 308 -7.54 -6.98 -16.22
C LYS A 308 -6.06 -6.68 -16.40
N PHE A 309 -5.53 -5.72 -15.65
CA PHE A 309 -4.15 -5.28 -15.72
C PHE A 309 -3.56 -5.07 -14.34
N LEU A 310 -2.24 -5.19 -14.26
CA LEU A 310 -1.44 -4.88 -13.09
C LEU A 310 -0.30 -3.93 -13.49
N ILE A 311 -0.13 -2.84 -12.73
CA ILE A 311 0.97 -1.88 -12.91
C ILE A 311 1.96 -2.05 -11.76
N ALA A 312 3.20 -2.43 -12.05
CA ALA A 312 4.30 -2.47 -11.09
C ALA A 312 5.11 -1.17 -11.14
N ALA A 313 5.47 -0.60 -9.99
CA ALA A 313 6.31 0.58 -9.85
C ALA A 313 7.71 0.24 -9.35
N ASN A 314 8.70 0.39 -10.23
CA ASN A 314 10.11 0.07 -9.99
C ASN A 314 10.87 1.33 -9.54
N GLU A 315 11.16 1.43 -8.24
CA GLU A 315 11.73 2.63 -7.61
C GLU A 315 13.07 3.03 -8.23
N ARG A 316 13.98 2.07 -8.39
CA ARG A 316 15.39 2.35 -8.70
C ARG A 316 15.64 2.48 -10.19
N SER A 317 14.86 1.80 -11.03
CA SER A 317 14.94 1.96 -12.48
C SER A 317 14.15 3.16 -13.02
N ASN A 318 13.30 3.80 -12.20
CA ASN A 318 12.42 4.91 -12.63
C ASN A 318 11.43 4.49 -13.73
N THR A 319 10.88 3.29 -13.62
CA THR A 319 9.97 2.71 -14.61
C THR A 319 8.69 2.16 -13.98
N LEU A 320 7.61 2.18 -14.75
CA LEU A 320 6.46 1.32 -14.54
C LEU A 320 6.49 0.17 -15.54
N THR A 321 5.88 -0.94 -15.14
CA THR A 321 5.68 -2.12 -15.99
C THR A 321 4.21 -2.52 -15.94
N LEU A 322 3.62 -2.77 -17.11
CA LEU A 322 2.22 -3.18 -17.27
C LEU A 322 2.15 -4.67 -17.62
N PHE A 323 1.29 -5.38 -16.90
CA PHE A 323 0.93 -6.76 -17.18
C PHE A 323 -0.57 -6.84 -17.48
N ALA A 324 -0.95 -7.68 -18.43
CA ALA A 324 -2.30 -8.20 -18.54
C ALA A 324 -2.46 -9.35 -17.55
N ARG A 325 -3.61 -9.38 -16.87
CA ARG A 325 -3.97 -10.43 -15.90
C ARG A 325 -5.01 -11.34 -16.51
N ASP A 326 -4.77 -12.64 -16.43
CA ASP A 326 -5.79 -13.65 -16.72
C ASP A 326 -6.69 -13.84 -15.48
N GLU A 327 -7.98 -13.53 -15.62
CA GLU A 327 -8.93 -13.58 -14.49
C GLU A 327 -9.22 -15.01 -13.98
N VAL A 328 -8.95 -16.04 -14.79
CA VAL A 328 -9.27 -17.44 -14.50
C VAL A 328 -8.11 -18.15 -13.81
N THR A 329 -6.89 -17.84 -14.22
CA THR A 329 -5.65 -18.46 -13.74
C THR A 329 -4.90 -17.57 -12.76
N GLY A 330 -5.13 -16.26 -12.80
CA GLY A 330 -4.40 -15.26 -12.04
C GLY A 330 -3.07 -14.86 -12.67
N GLU A 331 -2.64 -15.53 -13.74
CA GLU A 331 -1.33 -15.34 -14.36
C GLU A 331 -1.16 -13.94 -14.98
N LEU A 332 0.09 -13.49 -15.09
CA LEU A 332 0.47 -12.17 -15.57
C LEU A 332 1.29 -12.27 -16.86
N THR A 333 0.79 -11.65 -17.92
CA THR A 333 1.51 -11.53 -19.20
C THR A 333 2.04 -10.13 -19.37
N LEU A 334 3.34 -9.98 -19.64
CA LEU A 334 3.96 -8.68 -19.88
C LEU A 334 3.36 -7.97 -21.10
N VAL A 335 3.00 -6.70 -20.96
CA VAL A 335 2.38 -5.88 -22.01
C VAL A 335 3.26 -4.68 -22.37
N GLN A 336 3.75 -3.96 -21.37
CA GLN A 336 4.53 -2.74 -21.58
C GLN A 336 5.63 -2.62 -20.51
N THR A 337 6.84 -2.27 -20.95
CA THR A 337 7.99 -1.99 -20.07
C THR A 337 8.48 -0.55 -20.24
N ASP A 338 9.43 -0.15 -19.40
CA ASP A 338 10.20 1.09 -19.57
C ASP A 338 9.36 2.38 -19.61
N VAL A 339 8.19 2.34 -18.97
CA VAL A 339 7.31 3.50 -18.85
C VAL A 339 7.90 4.45 -17.82
N ASN A 340 8.58 5.50 -18.28
CA ASN A 340 9.37 6.38 -17.42
C ASN A 340 8.52 7.20 -16.44
N VAL A 341 8.82 7.05 -15.15
CA VAL A 341 8.32 7.90 -14.05
C VAL A 341 9.47 8.06 -13.05
N PRO A 342 9.80 9.27 -12.57
CA PRO A 342 10.89 9.41 -11.62
C PRO A 342 10.51 8.87 -10.24
N GLU A 343 11.35 7.97 -9.72
CA GLU A 343 11.31 7.40 -8.36
C GLU A 343 9.91 6.91 -7.91
N PRO A 344 9.19 6.08 -8.70
CA PRO A 344 7.82 5.69 -8.42
C PRO A 344 7.78 4.64 -7.31
N VAL A 345 6.93 4.87 -6.29
CA VAL A 345 6.87 4.00 -5.10
C VAL A 345 5.47 3.76 -4.56
N CYS A 346 4.44 4.33 -5.19
CA CYS A 346 3.04 4.04 -4.91
C CYS A 346 2.19 4.22 -6.16
N VAL A 347 1.27 3.30 -6.47
CA VAL A 347 0.32 3.42 -7.59
C VAL A 347 -1.10 3.27 -7.06
N LYS A 348 -1.98 4.23 -7.40
CA LYS A 348 -3.41 4.17 -7.04
C LYS A 348 -4.30 4.58 -8.19
N PHE A 349 -5.30 3.78 -8.50
CA PHE A 349 -6.36 4.15 -9.43
C PHE A 349 -7.46 4.97 -8.75
N SER A 350 -8.12 5.83 -9.51
CA SER A 350 -9.41 6.41 -9.11
C SER A 350 -10.51 5.36 -9.12
N HIS A 351 -11.46 5.44 -8.17
CA HIS A 351 -12.56 4.46 -8.05
C HIS A 351 -13.69 4.65 -9.09
N VAL A 352 -13.52 5.47 -10.13
CA VAL A 352 -14.54 5.70 -11.17
C VAL A 352 -13.94 5.49 -12.55
N LYS A 353 -14.66 4.76 -13.42
CA LYS A 353 -14.49 4.87 -14.87
C LYS A 353 -14.95 6.25 -15.33
N THR A 354 -14.14 6.94 -16.13
CA THR A 354 -14.62 8.13 -16.84
C THR A 354 -15.75 7.71 -17.78
N ARG A 355 -16.91 8.34 -17.61
CA ARG A 355 -18.05 8.21 -18.54
C ARG A 355 -17.85 9.09 -19.78
#